data_AF-A0A6A5GZT5-F1
#
_entry.id   AF-A0A6A5GZT5-F1
#
_cell.length_a   1.000
_cell.length_b   1.000
_cell.length_c   1.000
_cell.angle_alpha   90.00
_cell.angle_beta   90.00
_cell.angle_gamma   90.00
#
_symmetry.space_group_name_H-M   'P 1'
#
loop_
_entity.id
_entity.type
_entity.pdbx_description
1 polymer ?
#
loop_
_entity_poly.entity_id
_entity_poly.type
_entity_poly.pdbx_seq_one_letter_code
_entity_poly.pdbx_strand_id
1 'polypeptide(L)'
;MSTLNLIDNEWTPSTSNILEQIEHVPESTIEEEVRTSTLMGFSAFLIGIKSVTLIVYLVLLIVSIILLDNSFFFTILAFGCAELVLIIITIYHGIKPTLKVVFAMLGFELTLSLVKLVFAIVLMAKDGGEDCSVDHPCSIMNISVKERFGLFFFILFTAFADGLTALLTIANSPQMHEFEMGDEYLF
;
A
#
# COMPACT_ATOMS: atom_id res chain seq x y z
N MET A 1 64.77 -2.88 35.07
CA MET A 1 64.01 -4.10 35.42
C MET A 1 62.59 -3.65 35.73
N SER A 2 61.61 -4.20 35.02
CA SER A 2 60.13 -4.22 35.22
C SER A 2 59.59 -3.66 36.55
N THR A 3 58.45 -2.96 36.65
CA THR A 3 57.10 -3.14 36.06
C THR A 3 56.31 -1.81 36.09
N LEU A 4 55.67 -1.39 34.99
CA LEU A 4 54.21 -1.43 34.73
C LEU A 4 53.28 -1.23 35.95
N ASN A 5 52.49 -0.14 35.94
CA ASN A 5 51.06 -0.19 36.28
C ASN A 5 50.32 0.93 35.56
N LEU A 6 49.39 0.51 34.70
CA LEU A 6 48.37 1.33 34.04
C LEU A 6 47.56 2.10 35.09
N ILE A 7 47.35 3.38 34.85
CA ILE A 7 46.17 4.09 35.37
C ILE A 7 45.41 4.55 34.13
N ASP A 8 44.19 4.06 34.05
CA ASP A 8 43.28 4.13 32.92
C ASP A 8 42.99 5.58 32.51
N ASN A 9 43.17 5.84 31.21
CA ASN A 9 42.60 7.00 30.53
C ASN A 9 41.09 6.81 30.39
N GLU A 10 40.32 7.25 31.37
CA GLU A 10 38.89 7.49 31.17
C GLU A 10 38.71 8.97 30.83
N TRP A 11 38.83 9.30 29.54
CA TRP A 11 38.45 10.61 29.01
C TRP A 11 36.92 10.67 29.02
N THR A 12 36.34 11.06 30.15
CA THR A 12 34.92 11.39 30.24
C THR A 12 34.70 12.68 29.44
N PRO A 13 33.89 12.67 28.36
CA PRO A 13 33.55 13.91 27.69
C PRO A 13 32.69 14.72 28.67
N SER A 14 33.11 15.95 28.97
CA SER A 14 32.34 16.84 29.82
C SER A 14 30.97 17.08 29.16
N THR A 15 29.90 16.84 29.91
CA THR A 15 28.51 17.05 29.50
C THR A 15 28.22 18.48 29.00
N SER A 16 29.12 19.44 29.26
CA SER A 16 29.09 20.80 28.72
C SER A 16 29.19 20.85 27.18
N ASN A 17 30.06 20.01 26.59
CA ASN A 17 30.31 20.07 25.14
C ASN A 17 29.21 19.36 24.34
N ILE A 18 28.48 18.43 24.97
CA ILE A 18 27.33 17.77 24.36
C ILE A 18 26.11 18.70 24.39
N LEU A 19 25.93 19.48 25.47
CA LEU A 19 24.83 20.44 25.56
C LEU A 19 24.98 21.61 24.56
N GLU A 20 26.19 22.15 24.40
CA GLU A 20 26.47 23.20 23.40
C GLU A 20 26.32 22.71 21.95
N GLN A 21 26.54 21.42 21.69
CA GLN A 21 26.34 20.84 20.36
C GLN A 21 24.85 20.58 20.05
N ILE A 22 24.02 20.34 21.07
CA ILE A 22 22.58 20.16 20.91
C ILE A 22 21.88 21.52 20.75
N GLU A 23 22.38 22.58 21.38
CA GLU A 23 21.83 23.94 21.31
C GLU A 23 22.10 24.65 19.96
N HIS A 24 22.93 24.06 19.09
CA HIS A 24 23.29 24.59 17.77
C HIS A 24 22.87 23.73 16.58
N VAL A 25 22.05 22.70 16.78
CA VAL A 25 21.34 22.10 15.65
C VAL A 25 20.20 23.05 15.28
N PRO A 26 20.19 23.64 14.07
CA PRO A 26 19.08 24.49 13.65
C PRO A 26 17.78 23.69 13.77
N GLU A 27 16.75 24.27 14.36
CA GLU A 27 15.41 23.67 14.47
C GLU A 27 14.90 23.18 13.09
N SER A 28 15.27 23.91 12.03
CA SER A 28 15.01 23.53 10.64
C SER A 28 15.64 22.20 10.20
N THR A 29 16.80 21.83 10.75
CA THR A 29 17.50 20.58 10.42
C THR A 29 16.85 19.38 11.11
N ILE A 30 16.34 19.57 12.33
CA ILE A 30 15.60 18.54 13.08
C ILE A 30 14.25 18.28 12.43
N GLU A 31 13.52 19.33 12.03
CA GLU A 31 12.24 19.20 11.31
C GLU A 31 12.39 18.48 9.96
N GLU A 32 13.46 18.77 9.21
CA GLU A 32 13.72 18.13 7.92
C GLU A 32 14.08 16.64 8.05
N GLU A 33 14.82 16.26 9.10
CA GLU A 33 15.15 14.86 9.42
C GLU A 33 13.91 14.06 9.86
N VAL A 34 13.06 14.65 10.71
CA VAL A 34 11.78 14.03 11.13
C VAL A 34 10.82 13.88 9.95
N ARG A 35 10.75 14.88 9.06
CA ARG A 35 9.94 14.81 7.83
C ARG A 35 10.42 13.71 6.90
N THR A 36 11.73 13.62 6.67
CA THR A 36 12.34 12.63 5.77
C THR A 36 12.14 11.20 6.30
N SER A 37 12.33 10.98 7.60
CA SER A 37 12.10 9.67 8.24
C SER A 37 10.62 9.27 8.22
N THR A 38 9.71 10.22 8.46
CA THR A 38 8.25 9.99 8.35
C THR A 38 7.84 9.59 6.94
N LEU A 39 8.36 10.30 5.92
CA LEU A 39 8.09 10.01 4.51
C LEU A 39 8.62 8.61 4.09
N MET A 40 9.83 8.25 4.53
CA MET A 40 10.40 6.92 4.28
C MET A 40 9.55 5.84 4.96
N GLY A 41 9.14 6.06 6.22
CA GLY A 41 8.28 5.14 6.96
C GLY A 41 6.91 4.92 6.29
N PHE A 42 6.27 6.00 5.87
CA PHE A 42 5.00 5.96 5.14
C PHE A 42 5.12 5.22 3.80
N SER A 43 6.14 5.52 3.01
CA SER A 43 6.35 4.86 1.73
C SER A 43 6.66 3.36 1.91
N ALA A 44 7.47 3.01 2.91
CA ALA A 44 7.76 1.61 3.24
C ALA A 44 6.50 0.84 3.70
N PHE A 45 5.64 1.48 4.50
CA PHE A 45 4.36 0.92 4.92
C PHE A 45 3.44 0.63 3.73
N LEU A 46 3.28 1.58 2.81
CA LEU A 46 2.46 1.39 1.61
C LEU A 46 2.99 0.28 0.70
N ILE A 47 4.31 0.23 0.49
CA ILE A 47 4.94 -0.86 -0.27
C ILE A 47 4.70 -2.20 0.42
N GLY A 48 4.80 -2.25 1.74
CA GLY A 48 4.58 -3.46 2.54
C GLY A 48 3.17 -4.01 2.37
N ILE A 49 2.14 -3.19 2.59
CA ILE A 49 0.73 -3.61 2.44
C ILE A 49 0.45 -4.09 1.02
N LYS A 50 0.85 -3.31 0.01
CA LYS A 50 0.60 -3.67 -1.40
C LYS A 50 1.33 -4.95 -1.80
N SER A 51 2.53 -5.18 -1.27
CA SER A 51 3.28 -6.42 -1.49
C SER A 51 2.56 -7.64 -0.93
N VAL A 52 1.94 -7.53 0.25
CA VAL A 52 1.12 -8.61 0.83
C VAL A 52 -0.08 -8.90 -0.09
N THR A 53 -0.78 -7.87 -0.55
CA THR A 53 -1.89 -8.01 -1.50
C THR A 53 -1.44 -8.72 -2.78
N LEU A 54 -0.30 -8.31 -3.37
CA LEU A 54 0.26 -8.96 -4.55
C LEU A 54 0.58 -10.45 -4.31
N ILE A 55 1.17 -10.79 -3.16
CA ILE A 55 1.44 -12.19 -2.80
C ILE A 55 0.14 -13.00 -2.75
N VAL A 56 -0.94 -12.45 -2.19
CA VAL A 56 -2.25 -13.11 -2.19
C VAL A 56 -2.75 -13.35 -3.61
N TYR A 57 -2.66 -12.35 -4.50
CA TYR A 57 -3.02 -12.52 -5.91
C TYR A 57 -2.16 -13.57 -6.62
N LEU A 58 -0.85 -13.63 -6.35
CA LEU A 58 0.04 -14.64 -6.92
C LEU A 58 -0.30 -16.06 -6.45
N VAL A 59 -0.57 -16.23 -5.15
CA VAL A 59 -1.00 -17.53 -4.59
C VAL A 59 -2.32 -17.96 -5.21
N LEU A 60 -3.30 -17.05 -5.29
CA LEU A 60 -4.59 -17.33 -5.92
C LEU A 60 -4.43 -17.69 -7.40
N LEU A 61 -3.53 -17.04 -8.11
CA LEU A 61 -3.27 -17.34 -9.52
C LEU A 61 -2.74 -18.77 -9.70
N ILE A 62 -1.83 -19.23 -8.84
CA ILE A 62 -1.33 -20.62 -8.84
C ILE A 62 -2.47 -21.59 -8.49
N VAL A 63 -3.22 -21.30 -7.43
CA VAL A 63 -4.38 -22.12 -7.02
C VAL A 63 -5.40 -22.22 -8.14
N SER A 64 -5.61 -21.14 -8.89
CA SER A 64 -6.56 -21.08 -9.99
C SER A 64 -6.21 -22.02 -11.13
N ILE A 65 -4.92 -22.16 -11.47
CA ILE A 65 -4.46 -23.07 -12.52
C ILE A 65 -4.70 -24.53 -12.16
N ILE A 66 -4.58 -24.88 -10.87
CA ILE A 66 -4.57 -26.27 -10.41
C ILE A 66 -5.98 -26.74 -10.01
N LEU A 67 -6.77 -25.86 -9.37
CA LEU A 67 -7.99 -26.25 -8.66
C LEU A 67 -9.27 -25.57 -9.18
N LEU A 68 -9.19 -24.52 -9.99
CA LEU A 68 -10.34 -23.68 -10.36
C LEU A 68 -10.52 -23.59 -11.89
N ASP A 69 -11.69 -23.09 -12.30
CA ASP A 69 -11.99 -22.83 -13.70
C ASP A 69 -11.14 -21.72 -14.34
N ASN A 70 -10.87 -21.84 -15.64
CA ASN A 70 -10.08 -20.87 -16.41
C ASN A 70 -10.62 -19.43 -16.34
N SER A 71 -11.92 -19.24 -16.18
CA SER A 71 -12.53 -17.90 -16.09
C SER A 71 -12.14 -17.16 -14.79
N PHE A 72 -11.98 -17.90 -13.69
CA PHE A 72 -11.49 -17.37 -12.41
C PHE A 72 -10.04 -16.87 -12.55
N PHE A 73 -9.20 -17.64 -13.26
CA PHE A 73 -7.79 -17.30 -13.50
C PHE A 73 -7.63 -15.92 -14.17
N PHE A 74 -8.38 -15.64 -15.24
CA PHE A 74 -8.25 -14.38 -15.97
C PHE A 74 -8.66 -13.15 -15.13
N THR A 75 -9.67 -13.31 -14.28
CA THR A 75 -10.12 -12.25 -13.36
C THR A 75 -9.04 -11.93 -12.32
N ILE A 76 -8.48 -12.97 -11.70
CA ILE A 76 -7.38 -12.81 -10.72
C ILE A 76 -6.12 -12.23 -11.39
N LEU A 77 -5.79 -12.67 -12.60
CA LEU A 77 -4.66 -12.14 -13.37
C LEU A 77 -4.83 -10.65 -13.67
N ALA A 78 -6.02 -10.21 -14.13
CA ALA A 78 -6.27 -8.81 -14.45
C ALA A 78 -6.12 -7.89 -13.23
N PHE A 79 -6.70 -8.28 -12.09
CA PHE A 79 -6.53 -7.52 -10.85
C PHE A 79 -5.09 -7.59 -10.32
N GLY A 80 -4.42 -8.73 -10.41
CA GLY A 80 -3.00 -8.86 -10.04
C GLY A 80 -2.09 -7.96 -10.88
N CYS A 81 -2.36 -7.80 -12.17
CA CYS A 81 -1.63 -6.85 -13.02
C CYS A 81 -1.88 -5.40 -12.59
N ALA A 82 -3.11 -5.04 -12.23
CA ALA A 82 -3.43 -3.70 -11.74
C ALA A 82 -2.72 -3.39 -10.40
N GLU A 83 -2.65 -4.36 -9.48
CA GLU A 83 -1.88 -4.25 -8.23
C GLU A 83 -0.38 -4.07 -8.49
N LEU A 84 0.16 -4.78 -9.47
CA LEU A 84 1.57 -4.65 -9.84
C LEU A 84 1.87 -3.23 -10.34
N VAL A 85 0.96 -2.61 -11.11
CA VAL A 85 1.08 -1.21 -11.52
C VAL A 85 1.06 -0.27 -10.31
N LEU A 86 0.17 -0.49 -9.33
CA LEU A 86 0.14 0.28 -8.09
C LEU A 86 1.45 0.19 -7.30
N ILE A 87 2.03 -1.00 -7.21
CA ILE A 87 3.33 -1.19 -6.54
C ILE A 87 4.43 -0.40 -7.25
N ILE A 88 4.47 -0.41 -8.59
CA ILE A 88 5.45 0.37 -9.35
C ILE A 88 5.29 1.87 -9.06
N ILE A 89 4.05 2.39 -9.05
CA ILE A 89 3.78 3.79 -8.70
C ILE A 89 4.21 4.09 -7.27
N THR A 90 4.00 3.15 -6.33
CA THR A 90 4.36 3.31 -4.91
C THR A 90 5.86 3.28 -4.69
N ILE A 91 6.60 2.41 -5.37
CA ILE A 91 8.07 2.41 -5.38
C ILE A 91 8.57 3.72 -5.98
N TYR A 92 7.98 4.18 -7.08
CA TYR A 92 8.34 5.45 -7.68
C TYR A 92 8.09 6.63 -6.73
N HIS A 93 6.99 6.62 -5.97
CA HIS A 93 6.72 7.59 -4.91
C HIS A 93 7.81 7.59 -3.84
N GLY A 94 8.26 6.41 -3.39
CA GLY A 94 9.34 6.28 -2.41
C GLY A 94 10.68 6.87 -2.88
N ILE A 95 10.94 6.88 -4.19
CA ILE A 95 12.14 7.49 -4.79
C ILE A 95 11.91 8.99 -5.06
N LYS A 96 10.72 9.36 -5.56
CA LYS A 96 10.34 10.72 -5.94
C LYS A 96 9.01 11.12 -5.28
N PRO A 97 9.08 11.61 -4.04
CA PRO A 97 7.92 11.85 -3.17
C PRO A 97 7.23 13.18 -3.54
N THR A 98 6.60 13.24 -4.71
CA THR A 98 5.91 14.46 -5.20
C THR A 98 4.40 14.35 -5.07
N LEU A 99 3.74 15.48 -4.81
CA LEU A 99 2.27 15.57 -4.71
C LEU A 99 1.55 14.99 -5.94
N LYS A 100 2.10 15.21 -7.15
CA LYS A 100 1.55 14.64 -8.40
C LYS A 100 1.51 13.12 -8.38
N VAL A 101 2.54 12.48 -7.81
CA VAL A 101 2.61 11.02 -7.70
C VAL A 101 1.64 10.51 -6.65
N VAL A 102 1.47 11.22 -5.52
CA VAL A 102 0.47 10.89 -4.50
C VAL A 102 -0.94 10.94 -5.10
N PHE A 103 -1.29 11.98 -5.86
CA PHE A 103 -2.59 12.04 -6.55
C PHE A 103 -2.78 10.93 -7.58
N ALA A 104 -1.72 10.59 -8.34
CA ALA A 104 -1.79 9.48 -9.29
C ALA A 104 -2.01 8.12 -8.58
N MET A 105 -1.32 7.90 -7.47
CA MET A 105 -1.49 6.71 -6.62
C MET A 105 -2.92 6.65 -6.08
N LEU A 106 -3.40 7.73 -5.45
CA LEU A 106 -4.74 7.82 -4.89
C LEU A 106 -5.82 7.59 -5.96
N GLY A 107 -5.70 8.28 -7.10
CA GLY A 107 -6.65 8.17 -8.20
C GLY A 107 -6.72 6.75 -8.74
N PHE A 108 -5.58 6.09 -8.93
CA PHE A 108 -5.53 4.71 -9.39
C PHE A 108 -6.11 3.75 -8.34
N GLU A 109 -5.79 3.94 -7.07
CA GLU A 109 -6.25 3.08 -5.97
C GLU A 109 -7.75 3.17 -5.74
N LEU A 110 -8.30 4.39 -5.75
CA LEU A 110 -9.76 4.61 -5.69
C LEU A 110 -10.47 4.06 -6.92
N THR A 111 -9.90 4.25 -8.11
CA THR A 111 -10.47 3.70 -9.35
C THR A 111 -10.47 2.17 -9.31
N LEU A 112 -9.39 1.55 -8.86
CA LEU A 112 -9.28 0.10 -8.75
C LEU A 112 -10.28 -0.45 -7.73
N SER A 113 -10.37 0.18 -6.55
CA SER A 113 -11.36 -0.16 -5.53
C SER A 113 -12.79 -0.08 -6.09
N LEU A 114 -13.11 0.99 -6.81
CA LEU A 114 -14.43 1.17 -7.43
C LEU A 114 -14.72 0.10 -8.49
N VAL A 115 -13.74 -0.21 -9.36
CA VAL A 115 -13.88 -1.26 -10.38
C VAL A 115 -14.11 -2.62 -9.73
N LYS A 116 -13.36 -2.97 -8.68
CA LYS A 116 -13.56 -4.21 -7.91
C LYS A 116 -14.96 -4.25 -7.28
N LEU A 117 -15.41 -3.14 -6.68
CA LEU A 117 -16.74 -3.05 -6.07
C LEU A 117 -17.85 -3.24 -7.11
N VAL A 118 -17.78 -2.53 -8.24
CA VAL A 118 -18.76 -2.66 -9.34
C VAL A 118 -18.76 -4.09 -9.89
N PHE A 119 -17.58 -4.69 -10.07
CA PHE A 119 -17.46 -6.06 -10.53
C PHE A 119 -18.08 -7.05 -9.54
N ALA A 120 -17.85 -6.90 -8.23
CA ALA A 120 -18.46 -7.72 -7.19
C ALA A 120 -19.99 -7.60 -7.20
N ILE A 121 -20.53 -6.39 -7.35
CA ILE A 121 -21.98 -6.16 -7.45
C ILE A 121 -22.54 -6.82 -8.70
N VAL A 122 -21.90 -6.63 -9.86
CA VAL A 122 -22.35 -7.20 -11.14
C VAL A 122 -22.32 -8.72 -11.11
N LEU A 123 -21.30 -9.33 -10.51
CA LEU A 123 -21.24 -10.77 -10.29
C LEU A 123 -22.45 -11.27 -9.49
N MET A 124 -22.76 -10.67 -8.34
CA MET A 124 -23.90 -11.13 -7.53
C MET A 124 -25.25 -10.75 -8.12
N ALA A 125 -25.36 -9.62 -8.82
CA ALA A 125 -26.62 -9.17 -9.41
C ALA A 125 -27.01 -10.00 -10.64
N LYS A 126 -26.03 -10.45 -11.44
CA LYS A 126 -26.30 -11.27 -12.62
C LYS A 126 -26.24 -12.77 -12.34
N ASP A 127 -25.32 -13.22 -11.49
CA ASP A 127 -25.07 -14.64 -11.25
C ASP A 127 -25.66 -15.13 -9.91
N GLY A 128 -26.50 -14.30 -9.28
CA GLY A 128 -27.04 -14.41 -7.92
C GLY A 128 -28.00 -15.58 -7.68
N GLY A 129 -27.48 -16.81 -7.76
CA GLY A 129 -28.16 -18.03 -7.31
C GLY A 129 -28.92 -18.79 -8.40
N GLU A 130 -28.82 -18.39 -9.67
CA GLU A 130 -29.34 -19.20 -10.76
C GLU A 130 -28.34 -20.33 -11.10
N ASP A 131 -28.82 -21.58 -11.04
CA ASP A 131 -28.15 -22.75 -11.61
C ASP A 131 -28.22 -22.64 -13.14
N CYS A 132 -27.30 -21.85 -13.71
CA CYS A 132 -27.20 -21.68 -15.14
C CYS A 132 -26.92 -23.03 -15.80
N SER A 133 -27.93 -23.57 -16.48
CA SER A 133 -27.78 -24.77 -17.30
C SER A 133 -26.98 -24.45 -18.55
N VAL A 134 -26.35 -25.46 -19.15
CA VAL A 134 -25.57 -25.34 -20.39
C VAL A 134 -26.40 -24.73 -21.54
N ASP A 135 -27.72 -24.90 -21.49
CA ASP A 135 -28.65 -24.43 -22.52
C ASP A 135 -29.10 -22.96 -22.34
N HIS A 136 -28.89 -22.38 -21.15
CA HIS A 136 -29.17 -20.97 -20.83
C HIS A 136 -28.01 -20.37 -20.02
N PRO A 137 -26.95 -19.87 -20.69
CA PRO A 137 -25.82 -19.26 -20.01
C PRO A 137 -26.24 -17.91 -19.42
N CYS A 138 -26.77 -17.92 -18.20
CA CYS A 138 -27.05 -16.73 -17.41
C CYS A 138 -25.80 -16.20 -16.68
N SER A 139 -24.73 -16.99 -16.60
CA SER A 139 -23.53 -16.68 -15.82
C SER A 139 -22.52 -15.81 -16.58
N ILE A 140 -21.98 -14.76 -15.95
CA ILE A 140 -20.86 -13.97 -16.49
C ILE A 140 -19.60 -14.81 -16.63
N MET A 141 -19.37 -15.69 -15.66
CA MET A 141 -18.22 -16.59 -15.63
C MET A 141 -18.69 -18.02 -15.47
N ASN A 142 -18.11 -18.93 -16.25
CA ASN A 142 -18.37 -20.35 -16.13
C ASN A 142 -17.57 -20.91 -14.94
N ILE A 143 -18.10 -20.75 -13.72
CA ILE A 143 -17.53 -21.19 -12.44
C ILE A 143 -18.65 -21.74 -11.53
N SER A 144 -18.29 -22.63 -10.58
CA SER A 144 -19.27 -23.20 -9.64
C SER A 144 -19.86 -22.16 -8.68
N VAL A 145 -21.02 -22.44 -8.09
CA VAL A 145 -21.70 -21.54 -7.14
C VAL A 145 -20.82 -21.24 -5.92
N LYS A 146 -20.06 -22.23 -5.43
CA LYS A 146 -19.15 -22.05 -4.28
C LYS A 146 -17.99 -21.13 -4.62
N GLU A 147 -17.39 -21.30 -5.80
CA GLU A 147 -16.29 -20.45 -6.28
C GLU A 147 -16.76 -19.03 -6.56
N ARG A 148 -17.98 -18.85 -7.09
CA ARG A 148 -18.62 -17.53 -7.26
C ARG A 148 -18.74 -16.79 -5.95
N PHE A 149 -19.29 -17.45 -4.93
CA PHE A 149 -19.46 -16.84 -3.61
C PHE A 149 -18.09 -16.48 -3.00
N GLY A 150 -17.11 -17.38 -3.08
CA GLY A 150 -15.74 -17.12 -2.63
C GLY A 150 -15.10 -15.92 -3.35
N LEU A 151 -15.22 -15.87 -4.67
CA LEU A 151 -14.69 -14.78 -5.50
C LEU A 151 -15.35 -13.44 -5.15
N PHE A 152 -16.67 -13.43 -4.95
CA PHE A 152 -17.39 -12.22 -4.56
C PHE A 152 -16.85 -11.65 -3.25
N PHE A 153 -16.76 -12.44 -2.18
CA PHE A 153 -16.27 -11.95 -0.89
C PHE A 153 -14.80 -11.56 -0.95
N PHE A 154 -13.98 -12.29 -1.71
CA PHE A 154 -12.59 -11.93 -1.94
C PHE A 154 -12.44 -10.56 -2.62
N ILE A 155 -13.18 -10.32 -3.71
CA ILE A 155 -13.14 -9.05 -4.45
C ILE A 155 -13.72 -7.92 -3.58
N LEU A 156 -14.80 -8.18 -2.86
CA LEU A 156 -15.39 -7.19 -1.96
C LEU A 156 -14.40 -6.78 -0.86
N PHE A 157 -13.77 -7.76 -0.19
CA PHE A 157 -12.77 -7.49 0.84
C PHE A 157 -11.57 -6.71 0.29
N THR A 158 -11.04 -7.11 -0.87
CA THR A 158 -9.90 -6.39 -1.48
C THR A 158 -10.29 -4.98 -1.93
N ALA A 159 -11.50 -4.78 -2.46
CA ALA A 159 -12.02 -3.43 -2.76
C ALA A 159 -12.04 -2.53 -1.51
N PHE A 160 -12.49 -3.06 -0.38
CA PHE A 160 -12.48 -2.34 0.89
C PHE A 160 -11.05 -2.07 1.40
N ALA A 161 -10.15 -3.04 1.28
CA ALA A 161 -8.75 -2.88 1.69
C ALA A 161 -8.02 -1.80 0.88
N ASP A 162 -8.26 -1.75 -0.44
CA ASP A 162 -7.74 -0.70 -1.32
C ASP A 162 -8.32 0.67 -0.94
N GLY A 163 -9.64 0.74 -0.70
CA GLY A 163 -10.30 1.96 -0.24
C GLY A 163 -9.74 2.46 1.09
N LEU A 164 -9.50 1.55 2.04
CA LEU A 164 -8.88 1.88 3.32
C LEU A 164 -7.44 2.38 3.13
N THR A 165 -6.67 1.77 2.23
CA THR A 165 -5.28 2.17 1.98
C THR A 165 -5.22 3.51 1.26
N ALA A 166 -6.17 3.83 0.38
CA ALA A 166 -6.35 5.17 -0.16
C ALA A 166 -6.66 6.20 0.95
N LEU A 167 -7.56 5.89 1.89
CA LEU A 167 -7.86 6.77 3.03
C LEU A 167 -6.64 6.98 3.93
N LEU A 168 -5.90 5.91 4.24
CA LEU A 168 -4.64 5.99 4.99
C LEU A 168 -3.60 6.84 4.25
N THR A 169 -3.58 6.77 2.92
CA THR A 169 -2.69 7.57 2.08
C THR A 169 -3.03 9.06 2.19
N ILE A 170 -4.31 9.43 2.18
CA ILE A 170 -4.75 10.82 2.41
C ILE A 170 -4.35 11.27 3.82
N ALA A 171 -4.66 10.46 4.83
CA ALA A 171 -4.51 10.85 6.23
C ALA A 171 -3.05 10.95 6.69
N ASN A 172 -2.13 10.21 6.07
CA ASN A 172 -0.74 10.10 6.54
C ASN A 172 0.30 10.58 5.53
N SER A 173 -0.09 11.05 4.33
CA SER A 173 0.86 11.58 3.36
C SER A 173 1.36 12.97 3.80
N PRO A 174 2.68 13.15 4.02
CA PRO A 174 3.24 14.46 4.34
C PRO A 174 2.94 15.51 3.26
N GLN A 175 2.93 15.10 1.98
CA GLN A 175 2.64 16.00 0.87
C GLN A 175 1.19 16.47 0.81
N MET A 176 0.24 15.61 1.20
CA MET A 176 -1.17 16.00 1.31
C MET A 176 -1.36 16.99 2.46
N HIS A 177 -0.68 16.77 3.58
CA HIS A 177 -0.72 17.69 4.72
C HIS A 177 -0.08 19.05 4.39
N GLU A 178 1.04 19.06 3.67
CA GLU A 178 1.66 20.30 3.17
C GLU A 178 0.79 21.03 2.15
N PHE A 179 0.04 20.31 1.30
CA PHE A 179 -0.91 20.91 0.39
C PHE A 179 -2.08 21.57 1.13
N GLU A 180 -2.63 20.90 2.16
CA GLU A 180 -3.71 21.43 2.99
C GLU A 180 -3.28 22.67 3.80
N MET A 181 -2.10 22.65 4.41
CA MET A 181 -1.55 23.81 5.12
C MET A 181 -1.04 24.91 4.19
N GLY A 182 -0.63 24.58 2.96
CA GLY A 182 -0.19 25.54 1.96
C GLY A 182 -1.28 26.51 1.49
N ASP A 183 -2.55 26.10 1.57
CA ASP A 183 -3.71 26.97 1.34
C ASP A 183 -3.96 27.95 2.50
N GLU A 184 -3.42 27.72 3.71
CA GLU A 184 -3.52 28.68 4.82
C GLU A 184 -2.57 29.89 4.68
N TYR A 185 -1.58 29.83 3.78
CA TYR A 185 -0.64 30.93 3.50
C TYR A 185 -0.90 31.64 2.16
N LEU A 186 -1.99 31.29 1.46
CA LEU A 186 -2.35 31.83 0.14
C LEU A 186 -3.56 32.78 0.13
N PHE A 187 -3.96 33.31 1.29
CA PHE A 187 -4.97 34.37 1.41
C PHE A 187 -4.56 35.48 2.39
#